data_AF-A0A3Q8C8K9-F1
#
_entry.id   AF-A0A3Q8C8K9-F1
#
_cell.length_a   1.000
_cell.length_b   1.000
_cell.length_c   1.000
_cell.angle_alpha   90.00
_cell.angle_beta   90.00
_cell.angle_gamma   90.00
#
_symmetry.space_group_name_H-M   'P 1'
#
loop_
_entity.id
_entity.type
_entity.pdbx_description
1 polymer ?
#
loop_
_entity_poly.entity_id
_entity_poly.type
_entity_poly.pdbx_seq_one_letter_code
_entity_poly.pdbx_strand_id
1 'polypeptide(L)'
;MSKNLLKASYGEIGKILTKKKIYRYAFNIGPTSSMSFLKRLGSGTGLIVFFGIISYGIGIGMPEDIVSSGLTASDVNYISLDTAKAIGFIVMYTKPIELFVWGIYMLMSFLLIFPKKNFARQLFFGTSTVVLFGTSICILAIPFCFGLTLGGFGPVGFILQFLLACYFIFSAFRGSVVSLKRDLYGVSGESSAKGLSLKVLRRVLLSMVVVIMLNQYLFKIGHPLDASVYSLIYGWGVLVWSIAVVSVIKTVFRQTVSTYYFAKYDEQFRESLHFSDEEWYGKRKARRLKKKREQQGR
;
A
#
# COMPACT_ATOMS: atom_id res chain seq x y z
N MET A 1 -21.56 -22.12 -9.15
CA MET A 1 -21.32 -21.42 -7.87
C MET A 1 -20.20 -20.40 -8.06
N SER A 2 -20.47 -19.10 -7.91
CA SER A 2 -19.40 -18.07 -7.91
C SER A 2 -18.46 -18.34 -6.74
N LYS A 3 -17.23 -18.80 -7.03
CA LYS A 3 -16.25 -19.08 -5.98
C LYS A 3 -15.66 -17.77 -5.42
N ASN A 4 -15.87 -17.54 -4.13
CA ASN A 4 -15.43 -16.33 -3.42
C ASN A 4 -13.99 -16.45 -2.91
N LEU A 5 -13.20 -15.39 -3.09
CA LEU A 5 -11.76 -15.38 -2.80
C LEU A 5 -11.40 -15.72 -1.34
N LEU A 6 -12.29 -15.48 -0.38
CA LEU A 6 -12.09 -15.73 1.06
C LEU A 6 -12.69 -17.07 1.56
N LYS A 7 -13.24 -17.89 0.64
CA LYS A 7 -13.85 -19.19 0.94
C LYS A 7 -13.08 -20.38 0.34
N ALA A 8 -11.82 -20.19 -0.08
CA ALA A 8 -10.99 -21.29 -0.55
C ALA A 8 -10.71 -22.29 0.58
N SER A 9 -10.76 -23.57 0.23
CA SER A 9 -10.45 -24.69 1.12
C SER A 9 -8.93 -24.88 1.26
N TYR A 10 -8.52 -25.63 2.29
CA TYR A 10 -7.11 -25.99 2.50
C TYR A 10 -6.51 -26.71 1.28
N GLY A 11 -7.24 -27.63 0.66
CA GLY A 11 -6.77 -28.35 -0.53
C GLY A 11 -6.53 -27.45 -1.75
N GLU A 12 -7.28 -26.35 -1.88
CA GLU A 12 -7.10 -25.38 -2.97
C GLU A 12 -5.89 -24.47 -2.70
N ILE A 13 -5.76 -23.92 -1.48
CA ILE A 13 -4.62 -23.04 -1.14
C ILE A 13 -3.30 -23.82 -0.99
N GLY A 14 -3.35 -25.06 -0.48
CA GLY A 14 -2.18 -25.91 -0.27
C GLY A 14 -1.43 -26.23 -1.56
N LYS A 15 -2.11 -26.25 -2.71
CA LYS A 15 -1.49 -26.40 -4.04
C LYS A 15 -0.60 -25.21 -4.41
N ILE A 16 -0.96 -24.02 -3.95
CA ILE A 16 -0.21 -22.78 -4.25
C ILE A 16 0.84 -22.52 -3.19
N LEU A 17 0.52 -22.73 -1.92
CA LEU A 17 1.31 -22.26 -0.78
C LEU A 17 2.26 -23.35 -0.27
N THR A 18 3.53 -23.24 -0.67
CA THR A 18 4.60 -24.14 -0.22
C THR A 18 5.43 -23.50 0.90
N LYS A 19 6.17 -24.32 1.67
CA LYS A 19 7.11 -23.84 2.71
C LYS A 19 8.10 -22.79 2.17
N LYS A 20 8.61 -22.98 0.94
CA LYS A 20 9.47 -22.01 0.24
C LYS A 20 8.79 -20.66 0.01
N LYS A 21 7.53 -20.64 -0.43
CA LYS A 21 6.77 -19.40 -0.63
C LYS A 21 6.47 -18.70 0.70
N ILE A 22 6.14 -19.44 1.74
CA ILE A 22 5.93 -18.90 3.09
C ILE A 22 7.19 -18.18 3.59
N TYR A 23 8.36 -18.81 3.46
CA TYR A 23 9.62 -18.18 3.85
C TYR A 23 9.98 -16.98 2.96
N ARG A 24 9.65 -17.01 1.67
CA ARG A 24 9.79 -15.83 0.80
C ARG A 24 8.93 -14.67 1.29
N TYR A 25 7.69 -14.91 1.70
CA TYR A 25 6.83 -13.87 2.28
C TYR A 25 7.38 -13.35 3.61
N ALA A 26 7.91 -14.23 4.47
CA ALA A 26 8.56 -13.83 5.71
C ALA A 26 9.80 -12.96 5.47
N PHE A 27 10.58 -13.29 4.44
CA PHE A 27 11.73 -12.49 4.00
C PHE A 27 11.31 -11.12 3.47
N ASN A 28 10.28 -11.05 2.62
CA ASN A 28 9.79 -9.79 2.05
C ASN A 28 9.34 -8.77 3.11
N ILE A 29 8.79 -9.23 4.25
CA ILE A 29 8.38 -8.35 5.36
C ILE A 29 9.47 -8.21 6.43
N GLY A 30 10.60 -8.88 6.23
CA GLY A 30 11.79 -8.83 7.07
C GLY A 30 11.50 -9.13 8.55
N PRO A 31 12.02 -8.32 9.50
CA PRO A 31 11.98 -8.60 10.93
C PRO A 31 10.57 -8.61 11.54
N THR A 32 9.57 -8.08 10.84
CA THR A 32 8.17 -8.06 11.29
C THR A 32 7.56 -9.48 11.37
N SER A 33 8.09 -10.43 10.59
CA SER A 33 7.71 -11.86 10.66
C SER A 33 8.34 -12.62 11.83
N SER A 34 9.27 -11.99 12.58
CA SER A 34 10.13 -12.72 13.49
C SER A 34 9.44 -13.15 14.79
N MET A 35 9.73 -14.38 15.23
CA MET A 35 9.35 -14.87 16.55
C MET A 35 10.30 -14.39 17.67
N SER A 36 11.42 -13.72 17.35
CA SER A 36 12.33 -13.15 18.34
C SER A 36 11.85 -11.80 18.86
N PHE A 37 11.87 -11.63 20.20
CA PHE A 37 11.46 -10.36 20.83
C PHE A 37 12.32 -9.18 20.38
N LEU A 38 13.65 -9.31 20.36
CA LEU A 38 14.54 -8.21 19.97
C LEU A 38 14.30 -7.75 18.53
N LYS A 39 14.04 -8.69 17.61
CA LYS A 39 13.73 -8.37 16.21
C LYS A 39 12.37 -7.68 16.07
N ARG A 40 11.37 -8.09 16.87
CA ARG A 40 10.07 -7.42 16.91
C ARG A 40 10.12 -6.03 17.54
N LEU A 41 10.88 -5.89 18.63
CA LEU A 41 11.08 -4.60 19.28
C LEU A 41 11.79 -3.64 18.33
N GLY A 42 12.90 -4.05 17.72
CA GLY A 42 13.62 -3.22 16.75
C GLY A 42 12.77 -2.83 15.54
N SER A 43 11.99 -3.77 14.99
CA SER A 43 11.12 -3.47 13.84
C SER A 43 9.91 -2.61 14.19
N GLY A 44 9.21 -2.90 15.30
CA GLY A 44 8.09 -2.08 15.78
C GLY A 44 8.53 -0.66 16.13
N THR A 45 9.60 -0.51 16.91
CA THR A 45 10.16 0.81 17.23
C THR A 45 10.68 1.53 15.99
N GLY A 46 11.33 0.82 15.07
CA GLY A 46 11.80 1.41 13.82
C GLY A 46 10.66 1.96 12.96
N LEU A 47 9.57 1.21 12.84
CA LEU A 47 8.36 1.65 12.13
C LEU A 47 7.72 2.87 12.81
N ILE A 48 7.64 2.89 14.14
CA ILE A 48 7.05 4.00 14.91
C ILE A 48 7.92 5.26 14.81
N VAL A 49 9.21 5.16 15.14
CA VAL A 49 10.08 6.33 15.33
C VAL A 49 10.49 6.92 13.98
N PHE A 50 10.99 6.09 13.05
CA PHE A 50 11.44 6.62 11.77
C PHE A 50 10.26 6.89 10.85
N PHE A 51 9.44 5.88 10.59
CA PHE A 51 8.38 6.05 9.61
C PHE A 51 7.16 6.79 10.16
N GLY A 52 6.75 6.55 11.40
CA GLY A 52 5.63 7.26 12.02
C GLY A 52 5.86 8.77 12.09
N ILE A 53 7.01 9.21 12.61
CA ILE A 53 7.31 10.65 12.75
C ILE A 53 7.52 11.32 11.40
N ILE A 54 8.32 10.73 10.51
CA ILE A 54 8.61 11.31 9.19
C ILE A 54 7.33 11.38 8.35
N SER A 55 6.51 10.33 8.36
CA SER A 55 5.27 10.30 7.58
C SER A 55 4.24 11.30 8.08
N TYR A 56 4.18 11.54 9.40
CA TYR A 56 3.38 12.63 9.97
C TYR A 56 3.90 14.00 9.55
N GLY A 57 5.20 14.26 9.75
CA GLY A 57 5.80 15.56 9.45
C GLY A 57 5.68 15.94 7.98
N ILE A 58 6.00 15.01 7.07
CA ILE A 58 5.90 15.26 5.63
C ILE A 58 4.44 15.25 5.19
N GLY A 59 3.67 14.21 5.52
CA GLY A 59 2.34 13.99 4.94
C GLY A 59 1.24 14.88 5.49
N ILE A 60 1.35 15.29 6.75
CA ILE A 60 0.30 16.04 7.46
C ILE A 60 0.82 17.41 7.90
N GLY A 61 1.93 17.43 8.66
CA GLY A 61 2.46 18.65 9.24
C GLY A 61 2.83 19.70 8.20
N MET A 62 3.63 19.33 7.20
CA MET A 62 4.10 20.26 6.18
C MET A 62 2.95 20.85 5.32
N PRO A 63 1.99 20.06 4.78
CA PRO A 63 0.82 20.62 4.11
C PRO A 63 -0.07 21.48 5.01
N GLU A 64 -0.17 21.16 6.31
CA GLU A 64 -0.92 21.98 7.27
C GLU A 64 -0.23 23.32 7.54
N ASP A 65 1.10 23.31 7.67
CA ASP A 65 1.91 24.52 7.82
C ASP A 65 1.75 25.45 6.62
N ILE A 66 1.63 24.91 5.39
CA ILE A 66 1.33 25.68 4.18
C ILE A 66 -0.01 26.45 4.30
N VAL A 67 -1.01 25.87 4.98
CA VAL A 67 -2.31 26.53 5.21
C VAL A 67 -2.19 27.60 6.30
N SER A 68 -1.48 27.31 7.38
CA SER A 68 -1.43 28.17 8.58
C SER A 68 -0.48 29.36 8.43
N SER A 69 0.57 29.24 7.61
CA SER A 69 1.64 30.24 7.48
C SER A 69 1.31 31.47 6.63
N GLY A 70 0.14 31.54 6.00
CA GLY A 70 -0.29 32.73 5.26
C GLY A 70 0.67 33.10 4.11
N LEU A 71 1.17 32.09 3.39
CA LEU A 71 2.22 32.18 2.37
C LEU A 71 2.07 33.39 1.43
N THR A 72 3.18 34.12 1.27
CA THR A 72 3.34 35.15 0.25
C THR A 72 4.22 34.66 -0.91
N ALA A 73 4.20 35.37 -2.05
CA ALA A 73 4.93 34.95 -3.25
C ALA A 73 6.47 34.87 -3.03
N SER A 74 7.02 35.61 -2.06
CA SER A 74 8.44 35.55 -1.69
C SER A 74 8.84 34.30 -0.91
N ASP A 75 7.87 33.61 -0.32
CA ASP A 75 8.11 32.46 0.56
C ASP A 75 8.22 31.14 -0.21
N VAL A 76 7.88 31.16 -1.51
CA VAL A 76 7.74 29.97 -2.33
C VAL A 76 8.80 29.97 -3.43
N ASN A 77 9.76 29.07 -3.30
CA ASN A 77 10.74 28.80 -4.34
C ASN A 77 10.32 27.56 -5.13
N TYR A 78 10.48 27.59 -6.46
CA TYR A 78 10.28 26.48 -7.41
C TYR A 78 8.84 26.02 -7.71
N ILE A 79 7.88 26.19 -6.79
CA ILE A 79 6.45 25.99 -7.06
C ILE A 79 5.71 27.33 -7.08
N SER A 80 4.57 27.43 -7.78
CA SER A 80 3.78 28.66 -7.76
C SER A 80 3.01 28.80 -6.45
N LEU A 81 2.69 30.03 -6.05
CA LEU A 81 1.86 30.30 -4.87
C LEU A 81 0.50 29.58 -4.95
N ASP A 82 -0.09 29.53 -6.15
CA ASP A 82 -1.35 28.80 -6.39
C ASP A 82 -1.19 27.28 -6.21
N THR A 83 -0.02 26.73 -6.55
CA THR A 83 0.29 25.32 -6.30
C THR A 83 0.40 25.03 -4.81
N ALA A 84 1.09 25.90 -4.06
CA ALA A 84 1.19 25.77 -2.61
C ALA A 84 -0.19 25.85 -1.95
N LYS A 85 -1.01 26.82 -2.35
CA LYS A 85 -2.41 26.93 -1.90
C LYS A 85 -3.25 25.71 -2.26
N ALA A 86 -3.04 25.11 -3.44
CA ALA A 86 -3.72 23.88 -3.83
C ALA A 86 -3.35 22.69 -2.93
N ILE A 87 -2.07 22.54 -2.55
CA ILE A 87 -1.63 21.52 -1.57
C ILE A 87 -2.34 21.74 -0.23
N GLY A 88 -2.36 22.98 0.25
CA GLY A 88 -3.05 23.37 1.48
C GLY A 88 -4.55 23.10 1.44
N PHE A 89 -5.21 23.39 0.31
CA PHE A 89 -6.61 23.10 0.11
C PHE A 89 -6.90 21.60 0.18
N ILE A 90 -6.09 20.76 -0.47
CA ILE A 90 -6.31 19.30 -0.47
C ILE A 90 -6.16 18.72 0.94
N VAL A 91 -5.13 19.10 1.69
CA VAL A 91 -4.93 18.56 3.06
C VAL A 91 -6.10 18.89 3.98
N MET A 92 -6.75 20.05 3.82
CA MET A 92 -7.91 20.41 4.63
C MET A 92 -9.04 19.37 4.54
N TYR A 93 -9.22 18.74 3.38
CA TYR A 93 -10.22 17.69 3.17
C TYR A 93 -9.69 16.28 3.46
N THR A 94 -8.40 16.02 3.24
CA THR A 94 -7.83 14.66 3.40
C THR A 94 -7.30 14.39 4.80
N LYS A 95 -7.00 15.42 5.60
CA LYS A 95 -6.44 15.32 6.96
C LYS A 95 -7.18 14.34 7.89
N PRO A 96 -8.53 14.32 7.97
CA PRO A 96 -9.21 13.37 8.84
C PRO A 96 -8.90 11.91 8.47
N ILE A 97 -8.83 11.61 7.17
CA ILE A 97 -8.53 10.27 6.66
C ILE A 97 -7.05 9.94 6.88
N GLU A 98 -6.16 10.90 6.64
CA GLU A 98 -4.71 10.74 6.86
C GLU A 98 -4.38 10.46 8.32
N LEU A 99 -4.92 11.25 9.26
CA LEU A 99 -4.73 11.03 10.70
C LEU A 99 -5.31 9.67 11.14
N PHE A 100 -6.47 9.29 10.62
CA PHE A 100 -7.08 8.00 10.93
C PHE A 100 -6.20 6.84 10.48
N VAL A 101 -5.76 6.85 9.22
CA VAL A 101 -4.89 5.80 8.65
C VAL A 101 -3.56 5.75 9.37
N TRP A 102 -2.93 6.91 9.61
CA TRP A 102 -1.70 7.03 10.37
C TRP A 102 -1.85 6.48 11.79
N GLY A 103 -2.93 6.81 12.49
CA GLY A 103 -3.23 6.32 13.83
C GLY A 103 -3.36 4.79 13.89
N ILE A 104 -4.07 4.18 12.92
CA ILE A 104 -4.15 2.72 12.80
C ILE A 104 -2.76 2.13 12.52
N TYR A 105 -1.96 2.77 11.66
CA TYR A 105 -0.60 2.32 11.36
C TYR A 105 0.29 2.32 12.62
N MET A 106 0.22 3.38 13.42
CA MET A 106 0.96 3.48 14.68
C MET A 106 0.52 2.40 15.67
N LEU A 107 -0.80 2.19 15.81
CA LEU A 107 -1.34 1.14 16.66
C LEU A 107 -0.88 -0.25 16.21
N MET A 108 -0.94 -0.57 14.92
CA MET A 108 -0.48 -1.85 14.38
C MET A 108 1.02 -2.06 14.61
N SER A 109 1.82 -1.02 14.39
CA SER A 109 3.27 -1.05 14.62
C SER A 109 3.62 -1.25 16.10
N PHE A 110 2.85 -0.66 17.02
CA PHE A 110 2.98 -0.91 18.46
C PHE A 110 2.59 -2.35 18.81
N LEU A 111 1.45 -2.81 18.31
CA LEU A 111 0.96 -4.18 18.54
C LEU A 111 1.90 -5.24 17.95
N LEU A 112 2.74 -4.90 16.97
CA LEU A 112 3.74 -5.80 16.38
C LEU A 112 4.80 -6.25 17.40
N ILE A 113 5.08 -5.44 18.42
CA ILE A 113 6.09 -5.72 19.44
C ILE A 113 5.70 -6.98 20.24
N PHE A 114 4.40 -7.13 20.52
CA PHE A 114 3.86 -8.24 21.30
C PHE A 114 3.86 -9.55 20.51
N PRO A 115 4.28 -10.67 21.14
CA PRO A 115 4.31 -11.97 20.49
C PRO A 115 2.91 -12.44 20.06
N LYS A 116 2.82 -13.06 18.89
CA LYS A 116 1.61 -13.75 18.43
C LYS A 116 1.70 -15.26 18.73
N LYS A 117 0.56 -15.97 18.67
CA LYS A 117 0.42 -17.38 19.10
C LYS A 117 1.47 -18.31 18.47
N ASN A 118 1.71 -18.13 17.17
CA ASN A 118 2.56 -18.93 16.30
C ASN A 118 3.10 -18.10 15.13
N PHE A 119 4.01 -18.70 14.37
CA PHE A 119 4.62 -18.10 13.18
C PHE A 119 3.59 -17.69 12.12
N ALA A 120 2.56 -18.49 11.87
CA ALA A 120 1.54 -18.17 10.87
C ALA A 120 0.78 -16.86 11.18
N ARG A 121 0.33 -16.70 12.43
CA ARG A 121 -0.33 -15.46 12.87
C ARG A 121 0.63 -14.28 12.94
N GLN A 122 1.89 -14.51 13.32
CA GLN A 122 2.92 -13.46 13.28
C GLN A 122 3.16 -12.98 11.84
N LEU A 123 3.26 -13.91 10.89
CA LEU A 123 3.50 -13.59 9.48
C LEU A 123 2.32 -12.83 8.87
N PHE A 124 1.09 -13.24 9.16
CA PHE A 124 -0.10 -12.51 8.73
C PHE A 124 -0.15 -11.10 9.34
N PHE A 125 0.03 -10.98 10.66
CA PHE A 125 0.02 -9.69 11.35
C PHE A 125 1.11 -8.74 10.84
N GLY A 126 2.34 -9.23 10.66
CA GLY A 126 3.44 -8.48 10.08
C GLY A 126 3.16 -8.07 8.63
N THR A 127 2.57 -8.97 7.83
CA THR A 127 2.17 -8.64 6.46
C THR A 127 1.14 -7.52 6.45
N SER A 128 0.06 -7.64 7.24
CA SER A 128 -0.95 -6.58 7.39
C SER A 128 -0.35 -5.24 7.82
N THR A 129 0.65 -5.25 8.70
CA THR A 129 1.35 -4.02 9.14
C THR A 129 2.13 -3.38 7.99
N VAL A 130 2.86 -4.17 7.19
CA VAL A 130 3.60 -3.67 6.02
C VAL A 130 2.66 -3.22 4.90
N VAL A 131 1.52 -3.89 4.70
CA VAL A 131 0.46 -3.44 3.77
C VAL A 131 0.00 -2.05 4.19
N LEU A 132 -0.36 -1.91 5.46
CA LEU A 132 -0.88 -0.67 6.00
C LEU A 132 0.17 0.45 5.93
N PHE A 133 1.44 0.14 6.15
CA PHE A 133 2.53 1.07 5.93
C PHE A 133 2.57 1.59 4.48
N GLY A 134 2.56 0.69 3.49
CA GLY A 134 2.55 1.07 2.08
C GLY A 134 1.31 1.88 1.69
N THR A 135 0.14 1.50 2.19
CA THR A 135 -1.11 2.26 2.00
C THR A 135 -1.06 3.63 2.65
N SER A 136 -0.46 3.74 3.85
CA SER A 136 -0.30 5.01 4.56
C SER A 136 0.57 5.99 3.76
N ILE A 137 1.69 5.52 3.19
CA ILE A 137 2.52 6.36 2.31
C ILE A 137 1.72 6.88 1.12
N CYS A 138 0.93 6.02 0.46
CA CYS A 138 0.12 6.45 -0.66
C CYS A 138 -0.92 7.49 -0.26
N ILE A 139 -1.56 7.35 0.90
CA ILE A 139 -2.59 8.27 1.38
C ILE A 139 -1.96 9.62 1.79
N LEU A 140 -0.84 9.58 2.53
CA LEU A 140 -0.11 10.77 2.96
C LEU A 140 0.56 11.54 1.81
N ALA A 141 0.75 10.92 0.65
CA ALA A 141 1.25 11.58 -0.55
C ALA A 141 0.16 12.35 -1.32
N ILE A 142 -1.14 12.17 -0.97
CA ILE A 142 -2.25 12.78 -1.71
C ILE A 142 -2.16 14.31 -1.75
N PRO A 143 -1.95 15.04 -0.63
CA PRO A 143 -1.90 16.50 -0.64
C PRO A 143 -0.90 17.06 -1.65
N PHE A 144 0.30 16.49 -1.69
CA PHE A 144 1.33 16.88 -2.64
C PHE A 144 0.98 16.48 -4.06
N CYS A 145 0.70 15.20 -4.33
CA CYS A 145 0.47 14.75 -5.70
C CYS A 145 -0.75 15.42 -6.34
N PHE A 146 -1.80 15.66 -5.57
CA PHE A 146 -3.04 16.26 -6.05
C PHE A 146 -2.90 17.77 -6.14
N GLY A 147 -2.29 18.41 -5.14
CA GLY A 147 -2.01 19.84 -5.15
C GLY A 147 -1.05 20.25 -6.27
N LEU A 148 0.01 19.47 -6.51
CA LEU A 148 0.94 19.68 -7.63
C LEU A 148 0.23 19.56 -8.99
N THR A 149 -0.66 18.58 -9.16
CA THR A 149 -1.42 18.45 -10.41
C THR A 149 -2.43 19.59 -10.59
N LEU A 150 -3.14 19.99 -9.53
CA LEU A 150 -4.09 21.11 -9.58
C LEU A 150 -3.39 22.44 -9.86
N GLY A 151 -2.29 22.72 -9.15
CA GLY A 151 -1.50 23.93 -9.38
C GLY A 151 -0.79 23.92 -10.74
N GLY A 152 -0.41 22.74 -11.23
CA GLY A 152 0.35 22.61 -12.47
C GLY A 152 -0.48 22.68 -13.74
N PHE A 153 -1.59 21.92 -13.80
CA PHE A 153 -2.43 21.78 -15.00
C PHE A 153 -3.89 22.27 -14.79
N GLY A 154 -4.19 22.84 -13.64
CA GLY A 154 -5.53 23.28 -13.29
C GLY A 154 -6.52 22.13 -13.08
N PRO A 155 -7.81 22.47 -12.88
CA PRO A 155 -8.88 21.51 -12.65
C PRO A 155 -9.08 20.52 -13.82
N VAL A 156 -8.92 20.99 -15.07
CA VAL A 156 -9.10 20.13 -16.26
C VAL A 156 -8.07 19.01 -16.29
N GLY A 157 -6.79 19.34 -16.12
CA GLY A 157 -5.73 18.34 -16.10
C GLY A 157 -5.85 17.40 -14.90
N PHE A 158 -6.26 17.93 -13.75
CA PHE A 158 -6.53 17.14 -12.56
C PHE A 158 -7.65 16.11 -12.80
N ILE A 159 -8.81 16.53 -13.31
CA ILE A 159 -9.95 15.63 -13.55
C ILE A 159 -9.56 14.51 -14.53
N LEU A 160 -8.90 14.85 -15.63
CA LEU A 160 -8.48 13.85 -16.61
C LEU A 160 -7.49 12.83 -16.03
N GLN A 161 -6.48 13.29 -15.29
CA GLN A 161 -5.52 12.40 -14.63
C GLN A 161 -6.19 11.57 -13.53
N PHE A 162 -7.12 12.14 -12.77
CA PHE A 162 -7.84 11.46 -11.70
C PHE A 162 -8.73 10.33 -12.24
N LEU A 163 -9.46 10.57 -13.33
CA LEU A 163 -10.27 9.53 -14.00
C LEU A 163 -9.38 8.38 -14.48
N LEU A 164 -8.22 8.70 -15.07
CA LEU A 164 -7.27 7.68 -15.52
C LEU A 164 -6.66 6.90 -14.35
N ALA A 165 -6.33 7.58 -13.25
CA ALA A 165 -5.85 6.96 -12.02
C ALA A 165 -6.88 5.98 -11.45
N CYS A 166 -8.15 6.40 -11.37
CA CYS A 166 -9.26 5.53 -10.93
C CYS A 166 -9.36 4.27 -11.79
N TYR A 167 -9.29 4.42 -13.12
CA TYR A 167 -9.31 3.29 -14.05
C TYR A 167 -8.13 2.33 -13.79
N PHE A 168 -6.90 2.84 -13.64
CA PHE A 168 -5.73 1.99 -13.39
C PHE A 168 -5.80 1.25 -12.05
N ILE A 169 -6.23 1.93 -10.98
CA ILE A 169 -6.38 1.33 -9.65
C ILE A 169 -7.42 0.21 -9.70
N PHE A 170 -8.60 0.47 -10.29
CA PHE A 170 -9.66 -0.53 -10.39
C PHE A 170 -9.24 -1.71 -11.27
N SER A 171 -8.59 -1.44 -12.41
CA SER A 171 -8.05 -2.49 -13.29
C SER A 171 -6.98 -3.33 -12.59
N ALA A 172 -6.10 -2.72 -11.79
CA ALA A 172 -5.07 -3.42 -11.03
C ALA A 172 -5.69 -4.33 -9.97
N PHE A 173 -6.67 -3.82 -9.22
CA PHE A 173 -7.38 -4.61 -8.21
C PHE A 173 -8.13 -5.79 -8.84
N ARG A 174 -8.93 -5.55 -9.88
CA ARG A 174 -9.66 -6.61 -10.61
C ARG A 174 -8.69 -7.65 -11.18
N GLY A 175 -7.59 -7.21 -11.78
CA GLY A 175 -6.55 -8.10 -12.30
C GLY A 175 -5.94 -8.99 -11.22
N SER A 176 -5.62 -8.42 -10.06
CA SER A 176 -5.09 -9.18 -8.91
C SER A 176 -6.09 -10.21 -8.38
N VAL A 177 -7.38 -9.86 -8.28
CA VAL A 177 -8.45 -10.77 -7.85
C VAL A 177 -8.61 -11.93 -8.83
N VAL A 178 -8.74 -11.64 -10.13
CA VAL A 178 -8.93 -12.66 -11.18
C VAL A 178 -7.71 -13.58 -11.26
N SER A 179 -6.51 -13.01 -11.24
CA SER A 179 -5.25 -13.78 -11.26
C SER A 179 -5.17 -14.77 -10.09
N LEU A 180 -5.53 -14.31 -8.87
CA LEU A 180 -5.50 -15.17 -7.70
C LEU A 180 -6.61 -16.24 -7.70
N LYS A 181 -7.83 -15.90 -8.14
CA LYS A 181 -8.91 -16.87 -8.33
C LYS A 181 -8.53 -17.96 -9.33
N ARG A 182 -7.90 -17.58 -10.44
CA ARG A 182 -7.42 -18.51 -11.46
C ARG A 182 -6.41 -19.49 -10.86
N ASP A 183 -5.44 -18.99 -10.11
CA ASP A 183 -4.43 -19.83 -9.46
C ASP A 183 -5.06 -20.76 -8.39
N LEU A 184 -6.09 -20.31 -7.65
CA LEU A 184 -6.77 -21.07 -6.59
C LEU A 184 -7.70 -22.16 -7.11
N TYR A 185 -8.48 -21.85 -8.14
CA TYR A 185 -9.58 -22.70 -8.57
C TYR A 185 -9.34 -23.38 -9.92
N GLY A 186 -8.25 -23.04 -10.62
CA GLY A 186 -8.00 -23.54 -11.97
C GLY A 186 -9.04 -23.09 -13.00
N VAL A 187 -9.90 -22.12 -12.66
CA VAL A 187 -10.95 -21.64 -13.54
C VAL A 187 -10.32 -20.73 -14.59
N SER A 188 -10.14 -21.27 -15.79
CA SER A 188 -9.62 -20.58 -16.98
C SER A 188 -10.70 -19.77 -17.73
N GLY A 189 -11.97 -19.85 -17.31
CA GLY A 189 -13.13 -19.37 -18.07
C GLY A 189 -13.64 -17.95 -17.77
N GLU A 190 -13.26 -17.31 -16.66
CA GLU A 190 -13.58 -15.89 -16.47
C GLU A 190 -12.55 -15.08 -17.25
N SER A 191 -13.02 -14.45 -18.34
CA SER A 191 -12.25 -13.60 -19.25
C SER A 191 -11.07 -12.98 -18.53
N SER A 192 -9.86 -13.37 -18.93
CA SER A 192 -8.62 -12.64 -18.61
C SER A 192 -8.98 -11.16 -18.57
N ALA A 193 -8.75 -10.50 -17.43
CA ALA A 193 -8.99 -9.07 -17.30
C ALA A 193 -8.17 -8.39 -18.39
N LYS A 194 -8.74 -8.26 -19.59
CA LYS A 194 -8.09 -7.70 -20.77
C LYS A 194 -7.96 -6.23 -20.42
N GLY A 195 -6.80 -5.90 -19.84
CA GLY A 195 -6.39 -4.53 -19.66
C GLY A 195 -6.46 -3.80 -21.00
N LEU A 196 -6.49 -2.48 -20.93
CA LEU A 196 -6.46 -1.65 -22.13
C LEU A 196 -5.28 -2.11 -23.01
N SER A 197 -5.51 -2.34 -24.30
CA SER A 197 -4.39 -2.68 -25.19
C SER A 197 -3.39 -1.52 -25.20
N LEU A 198 -2.10 -1.83 -25.33
CA LEU A 198 -1.03 -0.82 -25.32
C LEU A 198 -1.27 0.29 -26.36
N LYS A 199 -1.84 -0.08 -27.52
CA LYS A 199 -2.21 0.85 -28.60
C LYS A 199 -3.33 1.81 -28.19
N VAL A 200 -4.35 1.33 -27.46
CA VAL A 200 -5.43 2.19 -26.96
C VAL A 200 -4.91 3.05 -25.81
N LEU A 201 -4.09 2.50 -24.91
CA LEU A 201 -3.53 3.24 -23.79
C LEU A 201 -2.67 4.42 -24.25
N ARG A 202 -1.80 4.18 -25.24
CA ARG A 202 -0.99 5.23 -25.86
C ARG A 202 -1.86 6.34 -26.46
N ARG A 203 -2.97 5.99 -27.12
CA ARG A 203 -3.91 6.97 -27.66
C ARG A 203 -4.61 7.78 -26.58
N VAL A 204 -5.07 7.15 -25.51
CA VAL A 204 -5.69 7.85 -24.37
C VAL A 204 -4.70 8.81 -23.71
N LEU A 205 -3.48 8.35 -23.40
CA LEU A 205 -2.43 9.20 -22.82
C LEU A 205 -2.08 10.38 -23.73
N LEU A 206 -1.91 10.15 -25.04
CA LEU A 206 -1.62 11.20 -25.99
C LEU A 206 -2.75 12.23 -26.08
N SER A 207 -4.01 11.76 -26.16
CA SER A 207 -5.17 12.65 -26.19
C SER A 207 -5.28 13.50 -24.93
N MET A 208 -4.99 12.91 -23.76
CA MET A 208 -5.00 13.62 -22.49
C MET A 208 -3.92 14.71 -22.44
N VAL A 209 -2.69 14.40 -22.88
CA VAL A 209 -1.60 15.37 -22.97
C VAL A 209 -2.00 16.55 -23.88
N VAL A 210 -2.57 16.26 -25.05
CA VAL A 210 -3.02 17.30 -25.99
C VAL A 210 -4.08 18.19 -25.35
N VAL A 211 -5.10 17.62 -24.70
CA VAL A 211 -6.15 18.40 -24.04
C VAL A 211 -5.59 19.26 -22.90
N ILE A 212 -4.67 18.72 -22.09
CA ILE A 212 -4.00 19.47 -21.02
C ILE A 212 -3.24 20.66 -21.59
N MET A 213 -2.45 20.45 -22.65
CA MET A 213 -1.66 21.50 -23.29
C MET A 213 -2.56 22.57 -23.95
N LEU A 214 -3.61 22.16 -24.65
CA LEU A 214 -4.59 23.10 -25.22
C LEU A 214 -5.26 23.93 -24.12
N ASN A 215 -5.62 23.32 -23.00
CA ASN A 215 -6.20 24.05 -21.87
C ASN A 215 -5.20 25.02 -21.25
N GLN A 216 -3.93 24.64 -21.12
CA GLN A 216 -2.88 25.48 -20.54
C GLN A 216 -2.55 26.71 -21.40
N TYR A 217 -2.48 26.55 -22.72
CA TYR A 217 -2.04 27.64 -23.61
C TYR A 217 -3.17 28.42 -24.27
N LEU A 218 -4.33 27.81 -24.55
CA LEU A 218 -5.42 28.44 -25.30
C LEU A 218 -6.64 28.75 -24.42
N PHE A 219 -7.26 27.73 -23.82
CA PHE A 219 -8.57 27.89 -23.18
C PHE A 219 -8.50 28.47 -21.76
N LYS A 220 -7.41 28.21 -21.03
CA LYS A 220 -7.13 28.66 -19.65
C LYS A 220 -8.28 28.42 -18.67
N ILE A 221 -9.06 27.35 -18.86
CA ILE A 221 -10.21 27.04 -17.99
C ILE A 221 -9.68 26.65 -16.60
N GLY A 222 -9.95 27.51 -15.62
CA GLY A 222 -9.52 27.33 -14.23
C GLY A 222 -8.00 27.29 -14.04
N HIS A 223 -7.22 27.82 -14.99
CA HIS A 223 -5.77 27.76 -14.93
C HIS A 223 -5.23 28.92 -14.07
N PRO A 224 -4.32 28.67 -13.11
CA PRO A 224 -3.63 29.75 -12.42
C PRO A 224 -2.84 30.59 -13.42
N LEU A 225 -2.92 31.93 -13.26
CA LEU A 225 -2.39 32.92 -14.20
C LEU A 225 -0.85 32.86 -14.31
N ASP A 226 -0.18 32.39 -13.25
CA ASP A 226 1.29 32.32 -13.12
C ASP A 226 1.83 30.88 -13.22
N ALA A 227 1.46 30.16 -14.28
CA ALA A 227 1.97 28.82 -14.53
C ALA A 227 3.45 28.86 -14.97
N SER A 228 4.36 28.59 -14.03
CA SER A 228 5.79 28.42 -14.31
C SER A 228 6.05 27.28 -15.31
N VAL A 229 7.12 27.32 -16.11
CA VAL A 229 7.51 26.20 -16.99
C VAL A 229 7.69 24.87 -16.23
N TYR A 230 8.08 24.94 -14.95
CA TYR A 230 8.20 23.78 -14.06
C TYR A 230 6.86 23.07 -13.79
N SER A 231 5.72 23.72 -14.02
CA SER A 231 4.39 23.13 -13.90
C SER A 231 4.19 21.92 -14.81
N LEU A 232 4.85 21.92 -15.96
CA LEU A 232 4.83 20.81 -16.91
C LEU A 232 5.48 19.53 -16.35
N ILE A 233 6.37 19.68 -15.36
CA ILE A 233 7.09 18.57 -14.74
C ILE A 233 6.30 18.03 -13.56
N TYR A 234 5.95 18.89 -12.58
CA TYR A 234 5.27 18.43 -11.37
C TYR A 234 3.77 18.19 -11.55
N GLY A 235 3.16 18.73 -12.61
CA GLY A 235 1.73 18.57 -12.91
C GLY A 235 1.27 17.12 -13.10
N TRP A 236 2.20 16.18 -13.31
CA TRP A 236 1.94 14.73 -13.44
C TRP A 236 1.79 13.99 -12.10
N GLY A 237 1.73 14.72 -10.97
CA GLY A 237 1.66 14.15 -9.62
C GLY A 237 0.62 13.05 -9.45
N VAL A 238 -0.63 13.24 -9.89
CA VAL A 238 -1.71 12.24 -9.79
C VAL A 238 -1.38 10.96 -10.56
N LEU A 239 -0.77 11.05 -11.76
CA LEU A 239 -0.36 9.85 -12.48
C LEU A 239 0.77 9.11 -11.79
N VAL A 240 1.80 9.82 -11.32
CA VAL A 240 2.92 9.22 -10.56
C VAL A 240 2.38 8.51 -9.32
N TRP A 241 1.48 9.17 -8.59
CA TRP A 241 0.79 8.60 -7.45
C TRP A 241 0.01 7.32 -7.81
N SER A 242 -0.74 7.34 -8.92
CA SER A 242 -1.52 6.18 -9.36
C SER A 242 -0.62 4.96 -9.66
N ILE A 243 0.57 5.18 -10.23
CA ILE A 243 1.55 4.13 -10.51
C ILE A 243 2.06 3.52 -9.20
N ALA A 244 2.35 4.35 -8.19
CA ALA A 244 2.73 3.88 -6.87
C ALA A 244 1.63 3.01 -6.23
N VAL A 245 0.38 3.48 -6.24
CA VAL A 245 -0.78 2.74 -5.70
C VAL A 245 -0.96 1.39 -6.41
N VAL A 246 -0.92 1.38 -7.75
CA VAL A 246 -1.03 0.15 -8.55
C VAL A 246 0.09 -0.84 -8.21
N SER A 247 1.31 -0.34 -8.00
CA SER A 247 2.46 -1.17 -7.64
C SER A 247 2.30 -1.80 -6.26
N VAL A 248 1.81 -1.05 -5.28
CA VAL A 248 1.46 -1.55 -3.94
C VAL A 248 0.38 -2.64 -4.05
N ILE A 249 -0.71 -2.38 -4.77
CA ILE A 249 -1.81 -3.35 -4.96
C ILE A 249 -1.27 -4.66 -5.56
N LYS A 250 -0.52 -4.60 -6.67
CA LYS A 250 -0.03 -5.81 -7.35
C LYS A 250 0.94 -6.62 -6.49
N THR A 251 1.81 -5.94 -5.75
CA THR A 251 2.84 -6.60 -4.93
C THR A 251 2.24 -7.25 -3.69
N VAL A 252 1.34 -6.53 -3.03
CA VAL A 252 0.92 -6.84 -1.67
C VAL A 252 -0.33 -7.72 -1.64
N PHE A 253 -1.21 -7.62 -2.63
CA PHE A 253 -2.51 -8.32 -2.63
C PHE A 253 -2.36 -9.84 -2.49
N ARG A 254 -1.55 -10.46 -3.35
CA ARG A 254 -1.33 -11.91 -3.34
C ARG A 254 -0.76 -12.38 -2.00
N GLN A 255 0.25 -11.67 -1.51
CA GLN A 255 0.92 -12.00 -0.26
C GLN A 255 -0.03 -11.89 0.94
N THR A 256 -0.89 -10.87 0.96
CA THR A 256 -1.88 -10.67 2.03
C THR A 256 -2.89 -11.82 2.08
N VAL A 257 -3.45 -12.22 0.93
CA VAL A 257 -4.41 -13.32 0.88
C VAL A 257 -3.75 -14.66 1.22
N SER A 258 -2.53 -14.92 0.73
CA SER A 258 -1.81 -16.14 1.05
C SER A 258 -1.45 -16.26 2.53
N THR A 259 -1.02 -15.16 3.17
CA THR A 259 -0.70 -15.15 4.61
C THR A 259 -1.95 -15.21 5.48
N TYR A 260 -3.07 -14.64 5.04
CA TYR A 260 -4.38 -14.85 5.66
C TYR A 260 -4.74 -16.34 5.71
N TYR A 261 -4.64 -17.04 4.58
CA TYR A 261 -4.95 -18.48 4.54
C TYR A 261 -3.97 -19.33 5.34
N PHE A 262 -2.69 -18.94 5.37
CA PHE A 262 -1.70 -19.59 6.21
C PHE A 262 -2.06 -19.47 7.70
N ALA A 263 -2.54 -18.30 8.14
CA ALA A 263 -3.00 -18.10 9.51
C ALA A 263 -4.35 -18.79 9.80
N LYS A 264 -5.23 -18.92 8.80
CA LYS A 264 -6.53 -19.58 8.91
C LYS A 264 -6.41 -21.10 9.08
N TYR A 265 -5.52 -21.73 8.31
CA TYR A 265 -5.27 -23.18 8.31
C TYR A 265 -3.94 -23.53 8.98
N ASP A 266 -3.60 -22.82 10.05
CA ASP A 266 -2.27 -22.83 10.66
C ASP A 266 -1.83 -24.23 11.13
N GLU A 267 -2.71 -24.99 11.78
CA GLU A 267 -2.43 -26.37 12.22
C GLU A 267 -2.23 -27.35 11.05
N GLN A 268 -3.09 -27.30 10.05
CA GLN A 268 -3.00 -28.17 8.86
C GLN A 268 -1.70 -27.92 8.07
N PHE A 269 -1.29 -26.65 7.94
CA PHE A 269 -0.02 -26.30 7.32
C PHE A 269 1.19 -26.68 8.18
N ARG A 270 1.06 -26.63 9.51
CA ARG A 270 2.14 -27.07 10.40
C ARG A 270 2.46 -28.55 10.20
N GLU A 271 1.41 -29.36 10.17
CA GLU A 271 1.52 -30.82 10.02
C GLU A 271 2.00 -31.21 8.63
N SER A 272 1.38 -30.68 7.57
CA SER A 272 1.70 -31.05 6.19
C SER A 272 3.07 -30.58 5.70
N LEU A 273 3.54 -29.43 6.19
CA LEU A 273 4.84 -28.86 5.81
C LEU A 273 5.93 -29.14 6.85
N HIS A 274 5.62 -29.96 7.86
CA HIS A 274 6.53 -30.40 8.92
C HIS A 274 7.34 -29.23 9.51
N PHE A 275 6.65 -28.22 10.06
CA PHE A 275 7.31 -27.12 10.77
C PHE A 275 7.79 -27.57 12.15
N SER A 276 9.04 -27.28 12.49
CA SER A 276 9.58 -27.63 13.81
C SER A 276 8.96 -26.75 14.91
N ASP A 277 8.97 -27.24 16.16
CA ASP A 277 8.46 -26.48 17.31
C ASP A 277 9.23 -25.14 17.49
N GLU A 278 10.52 -25.12 17.13
CA GLU A 278 11.33 -23.90 17.16
C GLU A 278 10.94 -22.90 16.05
N GLU A 279 10.71 -23.37 14.82
CA GLU A 279 10.24 -22.54 13.70
C GLU A 279 8.85 -21.95 14.01
N TRP A 280 7.97 -22.77 14.60
CA TRP A 280 6.57 -22.43 14.79
C TRP A 280 6.30 -21.52 15.99
N TYR A 281 6.99 -21.74 17.11
CA TYR A 281 6.76 -21.02 18.36
C TYR A 281 7.92 -20.12 18.79
N GLY A 282 9.10 -20.26 18.16
CA GLY A 282 10.33 -19.62 18.57
C GLY A 282 11.07 -20.38 19.67
N LYS A 283 12.41 -20.19 19.71
CA LYS A 283 13.35 -20.91 20.60
C LYS A 283 12.90 -21.00 22.06
N ARG A 284 12.43 -19.88 22.65
CA ARG A 284 12.06 -19.82 24.08
C ARG A 284 10.85 -20.72 24.40
N LYS A 285 9.81 -20.67 23.57
CA LYS A 285 8.56 -21.42 23.80
C LYS A 285 8.75 -22.91 23.45
N ALA A 286 9.52 -23.21 22.39
CA ALA A 286 9.89 -24.58 22.04
C ALA A 286 10.66 -25.28 23.16
N ARG A 287 11.64 -24.62 23.79
CA ARG A 287 12.36 -25.17 24.96
C ARG A 287 11.43 -25.49 26.13
N ARG A 288 10.44 -24.64 26.40
CA ARG A 288 9.44 -24.89 27.46
C ARG A 288 8.56 -26.10 27.13
N LEU A 289 8.14 -26.25 25.88
CA LEU A 289 7.35 -27.40 25.43
C LEU A 289 8.14 -28.71 25.52
N LYS A 290 9.41 -28.71 25.10
CA LYS A 290 10.31 -29.87 25.24
C LYS A 290 10.44 -30.32 26.69
N LYS A 291 10.73 -29.39 27.62
CA LYS A 291 10.81 -29.67 29.06
C LYS A 291 9.52 -30.25 29.62
N LYS A 292 8.35 -29.74 29.20
CA LYS A 292 7.05 -30.28 29.64
C LYS A 292 6.82 -31.72 29.15
N ARG A 293 7.18 -32.04 27.90
CA ARG A 293 7.08 -33.40 27.37
C ARG A 293 8.00 -34.37 28.11
N GLU A 294 9.23 -33.94 28.42
CA GLU A 294 10.19 -34.71 29.21
C GLU A 294 9.72 -34.97 30.66
N GLN A 295 8.93 -34.06 31.23
CA GLN A 295 8.33 -34.20 32.56
C GLN A 295 7.05 -35.04 32.58
N GLN A 296 6.33 -35.14 31.46
CA GLN A 296 5.11 -35.96 31.35
C GLN A 296 5.39 -37.41 30.90
N GLY A 297 6.57 -37.65 30.31
CA GLY A 297 7.04 -39.00 29.96
C GLY A 297 7.94 -39.64 31.04
N ARG A 298 8.04 -39.03 32.23
CA ARG A 298 8.61 -39.58 33.46
C ARG A 298 7.48 -39.77 34.46
#